data_AF-A0A933XN46-F1
#
_entry.id   AF-A0A933XN46-F1
#
_cell.length_a   1.000
_cell.length_b   1.000
_cell.length_c   1.000
_cell.angle_alpha   90.00
_cell.angle_beta   90.00
_cell.angle_gamma   90.00
#
_symmetry.space_group_name_H-M   'P 1'
#
loop_
_entity.id
_entity.type
_entity.pdbx_description
1 polymer ?
#
loop_
_entity_poly.entity_id
_entity_poly.type
_entity_poly.pdbx_seq_one_letter_code
_entity_poly.pdbx_strand_id
1 'polypeptide(L)' 'MITALDTGVLLDVLVNDPRHADRSEALLFQVYQQGALIISPAVYAELAPQARNRDELDGWLQ' A
#
# COMPACT_ATOMS: atom_id res chain seq x y z
N MET A 1 -8.50 -13.66 7.47
CA MET A 1 -7.18 -13.95 6.86
C MET A 1 -6.24 -12.80 7.18
N ILE A 2 -4.93 -13.01 7.18
CA ILE A 2 -3.94 -11.92 7.22
C ILE A 2 -3.28 -11.88 5.85
N THR A 3 -3.33 -10.72 5.18
CA THR A 3 -2.71 -10.51 3.87
C THR A 3 -1.55 -9.54 4.03
N ALA A 4 -0.35 -9.96 3.63
CA ALA A 4 0.80 -9.07 3.53
C ALA A 4 0.75 -8.32 2.19
N LEU A 5 0.87 -7.00 2.23
CA LEU A 5 0.92 -6.15 1.05
C LEU A 5 2.37 -5.93 0.62
N ASP A 6 2.57 -5.82 -0.69
CA ASP A 6 3.84 -5.51 -1.33
C ASP A 6 3.90 -4.04 -1.76
N THR A 7 5.10 -3.48 -1.86
CA THR A 7 5.31 -2.07 -2.21
C THR A 7 4.73 -1.73 -3.57
N GLY A 8 4.80 -2.64 -4.55
CA GLY A 8 4.26 -2.40 -5.90
C GLY A 8 2.77 -2.08 -5.88
N VAL A 9 1.98 -2.88 -5.17
CA VAL A 9 0.51 -2.69 -5.06
C VAL A 9 0.18 -1.35 -4.40
N LEU A 10 0.96 -0.95 -3.39
CA LEU A 10 0.77 0.33 -2.70
C LEU A 10 1.17 1.51 -3.59
N LEU A 11 2.30 1.42 -4.29
CA LEU A 11 2.78 2.46 -5.19
C LEU A 11 1.83 2.68 -6.37
N ASP A 12 1.27 1.62 -6.96
CA ASP A 12 0.31 1.73 -8.05
C ASP A 12 -0.84 2.67 -7.68
N VAL A 13 -1.34 2.58 -6.45
CA VAL A 13 -2.43 3.42 -5.94
C VAL A 13 -1.92 4.82 -5.56
N LEU A 14 -0.82 4.91 -4.81
CA LEU A 14 -0.27 6.19 -4.32
C LEU A 14 0.14 7.13 -5.46
N VAL A 15 0.70 6.59 -6.54
CA VAL A 15 1.16 7.38 -7.70
C VAL A 15 0.12 7.46 -8.82
N ASN A 16 -1.04 6.82 -8.64
CA ASN A 16 -2.08 6.67 -9.65
C ASN A 16 -1.50 6.13 -10.97
N ASP A 17 -0.83 4.97 -10.91
CA ASP A 17 -0.23 4.33 -12.07
C ASP A 17 -1.32 4.02 -13.13
N PRO A 18 -1.18 4.52 -14.37
CA PRO A 18 -2.24 4.44 -15.38
C PRO A 18 -2.50 3.02 -15.91
N ARG A 19 -1.66 2.03 -15.58
CA ARG A 19 -1.81 0.63 -15.98
C ARG A 19 -2.30 -0.25 -14.83
N HIS A 20 -1.95 0.10 -13.60
CA HIS A 20 -2.08 -0.80 -12.47
C HIS A 20 -2.98 -0.29 -11.34
N ALA A 21 -3.24 1.03 -11.23
CA ALA A 21 -4.01 1.61 -10.13
C ALA A 21 -5.38 0.94 -9.91
N ASP A 22 -6.23 0.88 -10.95
CA ASP A 22 -7.57 0.30 -10.87
C ASP A 22 -7.55 -1.15 -10.38
N ARG A 23 -6.58 -1.95 -10.86
CA ARG A 23 -6.45 -3.35 -10.49
C ARG A 23 -5.95 -3.51 -9.06
N SER A 24 -4.94 -2.73 -8.68
CA SER A 24 -4.35 -2.76 -7.34
C SER A 24 -5.36 -2.28 -6.29
N GLU A 25 -6.16 -1.26 -6.58
CA GLU A 25 -7.26 -0.80 -5.72
C GLU A 25 -8.35 -1.87 -5.56
N ALA A 26 -8.79 -2.50 -6.66
CA ALA A 26 -9.78 -3.57 -6.59
C ALA A 26 -9.28 -4.77 -5.77
N LEU A 27 -8.00 -5.13 -5.91
CA LEU A 27 -7.38 -6.20 -5.13
C LEU A 27 -7.33 -5.85 -3.64
N LEU A 28 -6.88 -4.64 -3.29
CA LEU A 28 -6.84 -4.14 -1.92
C LEU A 28 -8.24 -4.17 -1.29
N PHE A 29 -9.26 -3.68 -1.99
CA PHE A 29 -10.64 -3.73 -1.52
C PHE A 29 -11.10 -5.17 -1.28
N GLN A 30 -10.82 -6.08 -2.22
CA GLN A 30 -11.18 -7.49 -2.09
C GLN A 30 -10.53 -8.13 -0.85
N VAL A 31 -9.21 -7.95 -0.66
CA VAL A 31 -8.50 -8.59 0.46
C VAL A 31 -8.81 -7.95 1.80
N TYR A 32 -9.14 -6.64 1.82
CA TYR A 32 -9.62 -5.95 3.01
C TYR A 32 -10.90 -6.57 3.56
N GLN A 33 -11.84 -6.97 2.68
CA GLN A 33 -13.07 -7.67 3.09
C GLN A 33 -12.80 -9.08 3.66
N GLN A 34 -11.60 -9.64 3.47
CA GLN A 34 -11.24 -11.00 3.89
C GLN A 34 -10.47 -11.03 5.22
N GLY A 35 -10.12 -9.87 5.78
CA GLY A 35 -9.50 -9.74 7.09
C GLY A 35 -8.45 -8.64 7.16
N ALA A 36 -7.42 -8.86 7.97
CA ALA A 36 -6.42 -7.85 8.26
C ALA A 36 -5.40 -7.73 7.11
N LEU A 37 -5.01 -6.49 6.81
CA LEU A 37 -3.89 -6.17 5.93
C LEU A 37 -2.70 -5.75 6.77
N ILE A 38 -1.51 -6.20 6.40
CA ILE A 38 -0.26 -5.81 7.05
C ILE A 38 0.78 -5.44 6.00
N ILE A 39 1.74 -4.61 6.39
CA ILE A 39 2.98 -4.41 5.64
C ILE A 39 4.17 -4.91 6.47
N SER A 40 5.25 -5.29 5.81
CA SER A 40 6.50 -5.61 6.49
C SER A 40 7.33 -4.33 6.73
N PRO A 41 8.31 -4.35 7.64
CA PRO A 41 9.26 -3.25 7.79
C PRO A 41 10.04 -2.91 6.51
N ALA A 42 10.27 -3.90 5.63
CA ALA A 42 10.91 -3.67 4.34
C ALA A 42 10.02 -2.82 3.42
N VAL A 43 8.74 -3.17 3.31
CA VAL A 43 7.75 -2.41 2.52
C VAL A 43 7.62 -0.98 3.07
N TYR A 44 7.58 -0.81 4.39
CA TYR A 44 7.59 0.52 5.01
C TYR A 44 8.84 1.33 4.61
N ALA A 45 10.03 0.71 4.65
CA ALA A 45 11.28 1.37 4.27
C ALA A 45 11.34 1.73 2.77
N GLU A 46 10.74 0.93 1.90
CA GLU A 46 10.67 1.21 0.46
C GLU A 46 9.72 2.37 0.11
N LEU A 47 8.69 2.60 0.92
CA LEU A 47 7.77 3.74 0.77
C LEU A 47 8.36 5.06 1.27
N ALA A 48 9.31 5.01 2.21
CA ALA A 48 9.89 6.19 2.84
C ALA A 48 10.41 7.28 1.88
N PRO A 49 11.05 6.97 0.74
CA PRO A 49 11.49 7.99 -0.22
C PRO A 49 10.36 8.74 -0.92
N GLN A 50 9.13 8.23 -0.92
CA GLN A 50 7.98 8.88 -1.55
C GLN A 50 7.32 9.92 -0.65
N ALA A 51 7.45 9.78 0.67
CA ALA A 51 6.90 10.71 1.64
C ALA A 51 7.91 11.82 1.97
N ARG A 52 7.43 13.02 2.30
CA ARG A 52 8.28 14.14 2.72
C ARG A 52 8.85 13.92 4.12
N ASN A 53 8.10 13.22 4.96
CA ASN A 53 8.48 12.91 6.33
C ASN A 53 7.74 11.65 6.81
N ARG A 54 8.14 11.17 7.99
CA ARG A 54 7.57 9.98 8.60
C ARG A 54 6.08 10.11 8.89
N ASP A 55 5.63 11.28 9.34
CA ASP A 55 4.22 11.49 9.71
C ASP A 55 3.30 11.41 8.48
N GLU A 56 3.75 11.89 7.32
CA GLU A 56 3.04 11.73 6.04
C GLU A 56 2.96 10.25 5.64
N LEU A 57 4.06 9.50 5.74
CA LEU A 57 4.07 8.07 5.46
C LEU A 57 3.15 7.29 6.41
N ASP A 58 3.22 7.56 7.71
CA ASP A 58 2.38 6.92 8.71
C ASP A 58 0.90 7.25 8.44
N GLY A 59 0.59 8.46 7.97
CA GLY A 59 -0.75 8.89 7.56
C GLY A 59 -1.30 8.18 6.32
N TRP A 60 -0.46 7.68 5.41
CA TRP A 60 -0.91 6.87 4.27
C TRP A 60 -1.37 5.46 4.67
N LEU A 61 -0.95 4.99 5.84
CA LEU A 61 -1.10 3.60 6.30
C LEU A 61 -2.15 3.43 7.42
N GLN A 62 -2.89 4.50 7.73
CA GLN A 62 -3.99 4.53 8.71
C GLN A 62 -5.35 4.41 8.04
#